data_AF-A0A645IDW4-F1
#
_entry.id   AF-A0A645IDW4-F1
#
_cell.length_a   1.000
_cell.length_b   1.000
_cell.length_c   1.000
_cell.angle_alpha   90.00
_cell.angle_beta   90.00
_cell.angle_gamma   90.00
#
_symmetry.space_group_name_H-M   'P 1'
#
loop_
_entity.id
_entity.type
_entity.pdbx_description
1 polymer ?
#
loop_
_entity_poly.entity_id
_entity_poly.type
_entity_poly.pdbx_seq_one_letter_code
_entity_poly.pdbx_strand_id
1 'polypeptide(L)' 'MKAIREAADLVGMEKLMWGSDYPRTITAITYKMSYDFLVKSSELTENEKHLFLGENAKKFYGFGVLPTLPYIKNMSE' A
#
# COMPACT_ATOMS: atom_id res chain seq x y z
N MET A 1 8.21 1.88 -13.38
CA MET A 1 8.97 1.29 -12.27
C MET A 1 10.04 2.21 -11.68
N LYS A 2 10.79 2.95 -12.50
CA LYS A 2 11.82 3.93 -12.04
C LYS A 2 11.46 4.71 -10.77
N ALA A 3 10.31 5.41 -10.75
CA ALA A 3 9.92 6.21 -9.59
C ALA A 3 9.73 5.40 -8.29
N ILE A 4 9.25 4.15 -8.38
CA ILE A 4 9.11 3.26 -7.23
C ILE A 4 10.48 2.85 -6.70
N ARG A 5 11.43 2.55 -7.60
CA ARG A 5 12.81 2.21 -7.23
C ARG A 5 13.54 3.39 -6.59
N GLU A 6 13.45 4.58 -7.18
CA GLU A 6 14.01 5.80 -6.59
C GLU A 6 13.44 6.08 -5.19
N ALA A 7 12.13 5.91 -5.00
CA ALA A 7 11.53 6.05 -3.68
C ALA A 7 12.06 4.98 -2.70
N ALA A 8 12.17 3.72 -3.14
CA ALA A 8 12.66 2.63 -2.30
C ALA A 8 14.12 2.85 -1.88
N ASP A 9 14.97 3.35 -2.79
CA ASP A 9 16.37 3.67 -2.49
C ASP A 9 16.50 4.82 -1.47
N LEU A 10 15.56 5.78 -1.49
CA LEU A 10 15.55 6.92 -0.58
C LEU A 10 15.05 6.57 0.82
N VAL A 11 13.97 5.79 0.95
CA VAL A 11 13.30 5.57 2.25
C VAL A 11 13.34 4.13 2.76
N GLY A 12 13.73 3.19 1.92
CA GLY A 12 13.63 1.75 2.17
C GLY A 12 12.29 1.18 1.68
N MET A 13 12.33 -0.01 1.08
CA MET A 13 11.13 -0.67 0.56
C MET A 13 10.11 -1.01 1.66
N GLU A 14 10.56 -1.22 2.89
CA GLU A 14 9.74 -1.47 4.08
C GLU A 14 8.88 -0.28 4.52
N LYS A 15 9.10 0.90 3.93
CA LYS A 15 8.34 2.13 4.22
C LYS A 15 7.41 2.55 3.09
N LEU A 16 7.41 1.81 1.98
CA LEU A 16 6.52 2.08 0.86
C LEU A 16 5.23 1.27 0.97
N MET A 17 4.11 1.83 0.51
CA MET A 17 2.83 1.12 0.39
C MET A 17 2.12 1.52 -0.90
N TRP A 18 1.47 0.55 -1.53
CA TRP A 18 0.66 0.79 -2.71
C TRP A 18 -0.74 1.31 -2.35
N GLY A 19 -1.21 2.28 -3.13
CA GLY A 19 -2.59 2.72 -3.13
C GLY A 19 -3.03 3.02 -4.55
N SER A 20 -4.25 2.60 -4.93
CA SER A 20 -4.76 2.76 -6.30
C SER A 20 -5.26 4.18 -6.60
N ASP A 21 -5.52 4.98 -5.57
CA ASP A 21 -6.22 6.28 -5.66
C ASP A 21 -7.55 6.17 -6.42
N TYR A 22 -8.19 5.00 -6.38
CA TYR A 22 -9.52 4.80 -6.96
C TYR A 22 -10.58 5.46 -6.06
N PRO A 23 -11.59 6.16 -6.62
CA PRO A 23 -11.95 6.25 -8.04
C PRO A 23 -11.29 7.38 -8.82
N ARG A 24 -10.42 8.20 -8.23
CA ARG A 24 -9.84 9.37 -8.92
C ARG A 24 -9.06 8.99 -10.19
N THR A 25 -8.42 7.83 -10.20
CA THR A 25 -7.62 7.33 -11.34
C THR A 25 -8.44 6.70 -12.47
N ILE A 26 -9.76 6.50 -12.30
CA ILE A 26 -10.60 5.73 -13.24
C ILE A 26 -10.59 6.26 -14.67
N THR A 27 -10.40 7.57 -14.85
CA THR A 27 -10.39 8.22 -16.17
C THR A 27 -9.10 7.96 -16.95
N ALA A 28 -8.02 7.57 -16.28
CA ALA A 28 -6.71 7.32 -16.88
C ALA A 28 -6.34 5.83 -16.94
N ILE A 29 -6.73 5.06 -15.91
CA ILE A 29 -6.34 3.66 -15.78
C ILE A 29 -7.39 2.90 -14.96
N THR A 30 -7.63 1.64 -15.31
CA THR A 30 -8.49 0.78 -14.49
C THR A 30 -7.75 0.31 -13.24
N TYR A 31 -8.49 -0.04 -12.20
CA TYR A 31 -7.90 -0.65 -10.99
C TYR A 31 -7.07 -1.90 -11.34
N LYS A 32 -7.57 -2.76 -12.25
CA LYS A 32 -6.84 -3.97 -12.65
C LYS A 32 -5.53 -3.63 -13.35
N MET A 33 -5.53 -2.62 -14.22
CA MET A 33 -4.30 -2.21 -14.91
C MET A 33 -3.26 -1.65 -13.92
N SER A 34 -3.66 -0.87 -12.91
CA SER A 34 -2.72 -0.34 -11.91
C SER A 34 -2.16 -1.44 -11.00
N TYR A 35 -2.95 -2.46 -10.67
CA TYR A 35 -2.49 -3.64 -9.94
C TYR A 35 -1.58 -4.53 -10.78
N ASP A 36 -1.98 -4.84 -12.03
CA ASP A 36 -1.20 -5.65 -12.97
C ASP A 36 0.17 -5.02 -13.27
N PHE A 37 0.26 -3.69 -13.32
CA PHE A 37 1.51 -2.95 -13.51
C PHE A 37 2.58 -3.34 -12.47
N LEU A 38 2.16 -3.63 -11.23
CA LEU A 38 3.06 -4.06 -10.17
C LEU A 38 3.30 -5.57 -10.21
N VAL A 39 2.23 -6.37 -10.23
CA VAL A 39 2.33 -7.83 -10.09
C VAL A 39 3.07 -8.47 -11.25
N LYS A 40 2.83 -7.99 -12.48
CA LYS A 40 3.45 -8.53 -13.69
C LYS A 40 4.85 -7.97 -13.96
N SER A 41 5.30 -6.97 -13.19
CA SER A 41 6.66 -6.45 -13.34
C SER A 41 7.69 -7.48 -12.87
N SER A 42 8.74 -7.67 -13.66
CA SER A 42 9.95 -8.40 -13.28
C SER A 42 10.97 -7.50 -12.56
N GLU A 43 10.70 -6.19 -12.44
CA GLU A 43 11.60 -5.23 -11.79
C GLU A 43 11.44 -5.21 -10.26
N LEU A 44 10.54 -6.00 -9.68
CA LEU A 44 10.40 -6.22 -8.24
C LEU A 44 10.50 -7.72 -7.94
N THR A 45 11.21 -8.06 -6.87
CA THR A 45 11.17 -9.41 -6.31
C THR A 45 9.79 -9.71 -5.71
N GLU A 46 9.45 -10.98 -5.56
CA GLU A 46 8.18 -11.37 -4.94
C GLU A 46 8.06 -10.84 -3.50
N ASN A 47 9.16 -10.85 -2.75
CA ASN A 47 9.16 -10.32 -1.39
C ASN A 47 8.90 -8.80 -1.34
N GLU A 48 9.49 -8.05 -2.27
CA GLU A 48 9.22 -6.62 -2.43
C GLU A 48 7.76 -6.35 -2.81
N LYS A 49 7.16 -7.18 -3.67
CA LYS A 49 5.74 -7.09 -4.00
C LYS A 49 4.87 -7.33 -2.77
N HIS A 50 5.16 -8.33 -1.94
CA HIS A 50 4.42 -8.58 -0.70
C HIS A 50 4.50 -7.40 0.27
N LEU A 51 5.70 -6.86 0.50
CA LEU A 51 5.91 -5.67 1.32
C LEU A 51 5.08 -4.49 0.82
N PHE A 52 5.22 -4.15 -0.46
CA PHE A 52 4.61 -2.96 -1.05
C PHE A 52 3.09 -3.07 -1.21
N LEU A 53 2.57 -4.25 -1.56
CA LEU A 53 1.13 -4.45 -1.80
C LEU A 53 0.29 -4.64 -0.53
N GLY A 54 0.90 -4.87 0.64
CA GLY A 54 0.08 -4.97 1.85
C GLY A 54 0.78 -5.22 3.18
N GLU A 55 1.95 -5.88 3.22
CA GLU A 55 2.55 -6.21 4.52
C GLU A 55 3.01 -4.96 5.29
N ASN A 56 3.57 -3.97 4.58
CA ASN A 56 3.95 -2.70 5.19
C ASN A 56 2.73 -1.95 5.75
N ALA A 57 1.63 -1.90 4.99
CA ALA A 57 0.38 -1.28 5.44
C ALA A 57 -0.21 -2.02 6.65
N LYS A 58 -0.22 -3.36 6.61
CA LYS A 58 -0.67 -4.20 7.72
C LYS A 58 0.07 -3.86 9.01
N LYS A 59 1.40 -3.79 8.94
CA LYS A 59 2.26 -3.46 10.08
C LYS A 59 2.06 -2.03 10.56
N PHE A 60 2.02 -1.07 9.63
CA PHE A 60 1.89 0.36 9.96
C PHE A 60 0.56 0.70 10.63
N TYR A 61 -0.55 0.18 10.10
CA TYR A 61 -1.89 0.45 10.65
C TYR A 61 -2.31 -0.50 11.79
N GLY A 62 -1.48 -1.49 12.13
CA GLY A 62 -1.79 -2.44 13.22
C GLY A 62 -2.91 -3.43 12.87
N PHE A 63 -3.14 -3.73 11.59
CA PHE A 63 -4.17 -4.68 11.19
C PHE A 63 -3.90 -6.09 11.75
N GLY A 64 -4.91 -6.68 12.38
CA GLY A 64 -4.85 -7.99 13.04
C GLY A 64 -4.70 -7.93 14.56
N VAL A 65 -4.35 -6.76 15.12
CA VAL A 65 -4.34 -6.51 16.57
C VAL A 65 -5.00 -5.14 16.81
N LEU A 66 -6.33 -5.13 16.78
CA LEU A 66 -7.07 -3.89 17.02
C LEU A 66 -7.11 -3.60 18.52
N PRO A 67 -6.75 -2.38 18.95
CA PRO A 67 -6.87 -2.01 20.36
C PRO A 67 -8.34 -1.92 20.76
N THR A 68 -8.64 -2.31 22.00
CA THR A 68 -9.93 -1.95 22.60
C THR A 68 -9.91 -0.45 22.86
N LEU A 69 -10.72 0.29 22.10
CA LEU A 69 -10.85 1.72 22.30
C LEU A 69 -11.61 1.98 23.61
N PRO A 70 -11.12 2.87 24.50
CA PRO A 70 -11.91 3.29 25.64
C PRO A 70 -13.16 4.03 25.16
N TYR A 71 -14.23 4.00 25.97
CA TYR A 71 -15.41 4.80 25.68
C TYR A 71 -15.06 6.29 25.63
N ILE A 72 -15.39 6.95 24.51
CA ILE A 72 -15.20 8.39 24.32
C ILE A 72 -16.58 9.02 24.17
N LYS A 73 -17.05 9.72 25.22
CA LYS A 73 -18.41 10.27 25.36
C LYS A 73 -18.93 11.06 24.14
N ASN A 74 -18.05 11.65 23.34
CA ASN A 74 -18.39 12.52 22.21
C ASN A 74 -17.90 12.00 20.85
N MET A 75 -17.41 10.76 20.77
CA MET A 75 -17.07 10.14 19.48
C MET A 75 -18.34 9.54 18.90
N SER A 76 -18.66 9.87 17.65
CA SER A 76 -19.67 9.12 16.90
C SER A 76 -19.09 7.76 16.57
N GLU A 77 -19.79 6.71 17.02
CA GLU A 77 -19.56 5.33 16.56
C GLU A 77 -20.04 5.15 15.11
#